data_AF-A0A0C2W274-F1
#
_entry.id   AF-A0A0C2W274-F1
#
_cell.length_a   1.000
_cell.length_b   1.000
_cell.length_c   1.000
_cell.angle_alpha   90.00
_cell.angle_beta   90.00
_cell.angle_gamma   90.00
#
_symmetry.space_group_name_H-M   'P 1'
#
loop_
_entity.id
_entity.type
_entity.pdbx_description
1 polymer ?
#
loop_
_entity_poly.entity_id
_entity_poly.type
_entity_poly.pdbx_seq_one_letter_code
_entity_poly.pdbx_strand_id
1 'polypeptide(L)'
;MSPFKLMYGTDPVAIPTAIPRTSAPAVEKRLEELKNFREEALAAHELNKQRMAQRITRRSKPFKIGDKVWLSTKNLSIKGPTKNHGASYVPIETSLPMESP
;
A
#
# COMPACT_ATOMS: atom_id res chain seq x y z
N MET A 1 23.12 30.96 -0.95
CA MET A 1 22.30 29.81 -0.47
C MET A 1 22.46 28.68 -1.48
N SER A 2 22.78 27.46 -1.06
CA SER A 2 22.95 26.31 -1.97
C SER A 2 21.60 25.70 -2.35
N PRO A 3 21.38 25.23 -3.59
CA PRO A 3 20.21 24.44 -3.97
C PRO A 3 19.95 23.26 -3.01
N PHE A 4 21.02 22.66 -2.47
CA PHE A 4 20.93 21.58 -1.49
C PHE A 4 20.28 22.02 -0.16
N LYS A 5 20.65 23.20 0.33
CA LYS A 5 20.09 23.78 1.56
C LYS A 5 18.61 24.12 1.42
N LEU A 6 18.18 24.53 0.23
CA LEU A 6 16.76 24.79 -0.07
C LEU A 6 15.93 23.49 -0.05
N MET A 7 16.50 22.38 -0.50
CA MET A 7 15.79 21.09 -0.58
C MET A 7 15.77 20.34 0.76
N TYR A 8 16.86 20.38 1.53
CA TYR A 8 17.06 19.53 2.71
C TYR A 8 17.23 20.31 4.02
N GLY A 9 17.15 21.64 3.98
CA GLY A 9 17.25 22.51 5.16
C GLY A 9 18.63 22.57 5.84
N THR A 10 19.64 21.89 5.28
CA THR A 10 20.97 21.75 5.87
C THR A 10 22.06 21.91 4.79
N ASP A 11 23.24 22.39 5.16
CA ASP A 11 24.37 22.48 4.25
C ASP A 11 25.07 21.11 4.11
N PRO A 12 25.52 20.71 2.91
CA PRO A 12 26.14 19.42 2.71
C PRO A 12 27.50 19.37 3.43
N VAL A 13 27.72 18.33 4.24
CA VAL A 13 29.00 18.11 4.93
C VAL A 13 29.98 17.44 3.96
N ALA A 14 31.13 18.09 3.73
CA ALA A 14 32.08 17.73 2.67
C ALA A 14 32.75 16.35 2.85
N ILE A 15 32.83 15.85 4.08
CA ILE A 15 33.39 14.55 4.44
C ILE A 15 32.44 13.96 5.48
N PRO A 16 31.91 12.73 5.32
CA PRO A 16 31.17 12.09 6.38
C PRO A 16 32.17 11.75 7.50
N THR A 17 32.42 12.71 8.39
CA THR A 17 33.06 12.45 9.68
C THR A 17 32.22 11.36 10.32
N ALA A 18 32.85 10.17 10.49
CA ALA A 18 32.21 8.93 10.92
C ALA A 18 30.97 9.23 11.75
N ILE A 19 29.79 8.88 11.20
CA ILE A 19 28.47 9.20 11.76
C ILE A 19 28.60 9.19 13.27
N PRO A 20 28.65 10.36 13.95
CA PRO A 20 28.73 10.34 15.40
C PRO A 20 27.51 9.53 15.82
N ARG A 21 27.69 8.51 16.67
CA ARG A 21 26.54 7.82 17.27
C ARG A 21 25.80 8.91 18.04
N THR A 22 24.80 9.49 17.40
CA THR A 22 24.07 10.62 17.92
C THR A 22 23.25 10.07 19.07
N SER A 23 23.66 10.39 20.30
CA SER A 23 22.78 10.36 21.47
C SER A 23 21.77 11.51 21.35
N ALA A 24 21.05 11.55 20.22
CA ALA A 24 20.11 12.61 19.92
C ALA A 24 18.70 12.15 20.34
N PRO A 25 18.09 12.75 21.37
CA PRO A 25 16.72 12.44 21.80
C PRO A 25 15.69 12.60 20.67
N ALA A 26 16.06 13.29 19.58
CA ALA A 26 15.27 13.41 18.36
C ALA A 26 15.05 12.07 17.62
N VAL A 27 15.97 11.10 17.68
CA VAL A 27 15.80 9.80 17.01
C VAL A 27 14.81 8.92 17.78
N GLU A 28 14.92 8.88 19.10
CA GLU A 28 14.00 8.13 19.97
C GLU A 28 12.58 8.70 19.86
N LYS A 29 12.45 10.03 19.94
CA LYS A 29 11.18 10.73 19.69
C LYS A 29 10.62 10.42 18.30
N ARG A 30 11.47 10.42 17.27
CA ARG A 30 11.05 10.09 15.90
C ARG A 30 10.58 8.64 15.79
N LEU A 31 11.23 7.72 16.50
CA LEU A 31 10.83 6.31 16.51
C LEU A 31 9.48 6.13 17.21
N GLU A 32 9.24 6.85 18.30
CA GLU A 32 7.94 6.88 18.99
C GLU A 32 6.82 7.42 18.09
N GLU A 33 7.06 8.54 17.39
CA GLU A 33 6.12 9.06 16.40
C GLU A 33 5.79 8.04 15.30
N LEU A 34 6.80 7.33 14.78
CA LEU A 34 6.59 6.30 13.76
C LEU A 34 5.80 5.10 14.29
N LYS A 35 6.00 4.71 15.56
CA LYS A 35 5.18 3.68 16.20
C LYS A 35 3.72 4.14 16.31
N ASN A 36 3.48 5.37 16.76
CA ASN A 36 2.14 5.92 16.87
C ASN A 36 1.44 5.98 15.51
N PHE A 37 2.12 6.45 14.45
CA PHE A 37 1.55 6.46 13.11
C PHE A 37 1.24 5.06 12.59
N ARG A 38 2.05 4.05 12.95
CA ARG A 38 1.78 2.66 12.58
C ARG A 38 0.54 2.13 13.29
N GLU A 39 0.41 2.38 14.59
CA GLU A 39 -0.76 1.98 15.37
C GLU A 39 -2.04 2.65 14.86
N GLU A 40 -1.98 3.94 14.58
CA GLU A 40 -3.10 4.69 14.00
C GLU A 40 -3.50 4.15 12.62
N ALA A 41 -2.51 3.87 11.76
CA ALA A 41 -2.77 3.28 10.44
C ALA A 41 -3.41 1.88 10.54
N LEU A 42 -2.98 1.05 11.51
CA LEU A 42 -3.58 -0.25 11.77
C LEU A 42 -5.04 -0.12 12.24
N ALA A 43 -5.30 0.75 13.22
CA ALA A 43 -6.64 1.00 13.72
C ALA A 43 -7.58 1.54 12.62
N ALA A 44 -7.11 2.48 11.79
CA ALA A 44 -7.86 2.99 10.65
C ALA A 44 -8.16 1.90 9.62
N HIS A 45 -7.20 0.99 9.38
CA HIS A 45 -7.38 -0.12 8.46
C HIS A 45 -8.42 -1.14 8.99
N GLU A 46 -8.39 -1.46 10.28
CA GLU A 46 -9.39 -2.33 10.92
C GLU A 46 -10.79 -1.73 10.84
N LEU A 47 -10.93 -0.44 11.15
CA LEU A 47 -12.19 0.28 11.05
C LEU A 47 -12.72 0.29 9.61
N ASN A 48 -11.84 0.46 8.61
CA ASN A 48 -12.20 0.34 7.21
C ASN A 48 -12.64 -1.08 6.83
N LYS A 49 -11.97 -2.13 7.32
CA LYS A 49 -12.41 -3.53 7.11
C LYS A 49 -13.81 -3.75 7.66
N GLN A 50 -14.11 -3.27 8.86
CA GLN A 50 -15.44 -3.39 9.47
C GLN A 50 -16.50 -2.65 8.65
N ARG A 51 -16.23 -1.40 8.24
CA ARG A 51 -17.12 -0.61 7.37
C ARG A 51 -17.37 -1.30 6.02
N MET A 52 -16.34 -1.87 5.42
CA MET A 52 -16.47 -2.62 4.16
C MET A 52 -17.31 -3.88 4.35
N ALA A 53 -17.10 -4.63 5.43
CA ALA A 53 -17.90 -5.81 5.76
C ALA A 53 -19.39 -5.47 5.93
N GLN A 54 -19.71 -4.35 6.60
CA GLN A 54 -21.08 -3.87 6.75
C GLN A 54 -21.73 -3.45 5.43
N ARG A 55 -20.94 -2.88 4.49
CA ARG A 55 -21.44 -2.47 3.17
C ARG A 55 -21.79 -3.66 2.26
N ILE A 56 -21.17 -4.82 2.47
CA ILE A 56 -21.44 -6.03 1.68
C ILE A 56 -22.78 -6.62 2.13
N THR A 57 -23.88 -6.10 1.60
CA THR A 57 -25.24 -6.54 1.90
C THR A 57 -25.63 -7.83 1.18
N ARG A 58 -25.01 -8.12 0.03
CA ARG A 58 -25.28 -9.33 -0.76
C ARG A 58 -24.18 -10.36 -0.52
N ARG A 59 -24.56 -11.53 0.01
CA ARG A 59 -23.70 -12.71 0.03
C ARG A 59 -23.42 -13.17 -1.40
N SER A 60 -22.19 -13.00 -1.87
CA SER A 60 -21.70 -13.65 -3.09
C SER A 60 -21.43 -15.13 -2.80
N LYS A 61 -21.59 -15.98 -3.82
CA LYS A 61 -21.15 -17.38 -3.72
C LYS A 61 -19.61 -17.38 -3.68
N PRO A 62 -18.96 -18.04 -2.72
CA PRO A 62 -17.52 -18.17 -2.72
C PRO A 62 -17.08 -18.96 -3.95
N PHE A 63 -15.97 -18.57 -4.56
CA PHE A 63 -15.35 -19.31 -5.65
C PHE A 63 -14.57 -20.51 -5.10
N LYS A 64 -14.57 -21.61 -5.84
CA LYS A 64 -13.71 -22.78 -5.56
C LYS A 64 -12.42 -22.64 -6.35
N ILE A 65 -11.36 -23.30 -5.87
CA ILE A 65 -10.09 -23.38 -6.61
C ILE A 65 -10.34 -24.12 -7.93
N GLY A 66 -9.80 -23.59 -9.03
CA GLY A 66 -9.99 -24.12 -10.38
C GLY A 66 -11.27 -23.64 -11.09
N ASP A 67 -12.06 -22.76 -10.48
CA ASP A 67 -13.18 -22.11 -11.14
C ASP A 67 -12.66 -21.12 -12.21
N LYS A 68 -13.27 -21.17 -13.40
CA LYS A 68 -13.02 -20.21 -14.49
C LYS A 68 -13.90 -18.99 -14.29
N VAL A 69 -13.29 -17.84 -14.00
CA VAL A 69 -13.99 -16.59 -13.70
C VAL A 69 -13.60 -15.49 -14.69
N TRP A 70 -14.53 -14.55 -14.91
CA TRP A 70 -14.30 -13.38 -15.76
C TRP A 70 -14.02 -12.16 -14.88
N LEU A 71 -12.80 -11.62 -14.94
CA LEU A 71 -12.43 -10.42 -14.21
C LEU A 71 -12.75 -9.17 -15.03
N SER A 72 -13.54 -8.26 -14.47
CA SER A 72 -13.85 -6.97 -15.09
C SER A 72 -12.62 -6.08 -15.17
N THR A 73 -12.30 -5.55 -16.34
CA THR A 73 -11.09 -4.71 -16.56
C THR A 73 -11.29 -3.23 -16.26
N LYS A 74 -12.50 -2.80 -15.88
CA LYS A 74 -12.88 -1.39 -15.69
C LYS A 74 -11.91 -0.56 -14.82
N ASN A 75 -11.26 -1.17 -13.82
CA ASN A 75 -10.32 -0.52 -12.91
C ASN A 75 -8.92 -1.15 -12.95
N LEU A 76 -8.58 -1.88 -14.00
CA LEU A 76 -7.29 -2.56 -14.15
C LEU A 76 -6.53 -1.94 -15.32
N SER A 77 -5.29 -1.48 -15.06
CA SER A 77 -4.39 -1.04 -16.11
C SER A 77 -3.78 -2.27 -16.80
N ILE A 78 -4.48 -2.79 -17.80
CA ILE A 78 -4.03 -3.95 -18.58
C ILE A 78 -3.33 -3.44 -19.83
N LYS A 79 -2.06 -3.78 -20.00
CA LYS A 79 -1.30 -3.46 -21.22
C LYS A 79 -1.67 -4.46 -22.31
N GLY A 80 -2.59 -4.10 -23.20
CA GLY A 80 -3.02 -4.92 -24.35
C GLY A 80 -4.33 -4.42 -24.96
N PRO A 81 -4.72 -4.88 -26.17
CA PRO A 81 -5.94 -4.42 -26.82
C PRO A 81 -7.18 -4.93 -26.06
N THR A 82 -7.80 -4.06 -25.27
CA THR A 82 -9.16 -4.26 -24.79
C THR A 82 -10.10 -4.05 -25.99
N LYS A 83 -10.80 -5.09 -26.45
CA LYS A 83 -11.82 -4.94 -27.50
C LYS A 83 -12.89 -3.93 -27.02
N ASN A 84 -12.98 -2.81 -27.71
CA ASN A 84 -13.87 -1.69 -27.37
C ASN A 84 -15.31 -1.93 -27.82
N HIS A 85 -16.05 -2.87 -27.21
CA HIS A 85 -17.51 -2.91 -27.29
C HIS A 85 -18.08 -3.57 -26.02
N GLY A 86 -18.49 -2.77 -25.04
CA GLY A 86 -19.02 -3.27 -23.76
C GLY A 86 -17.92 -3.76 -22.80
N ALA A 87 -18.21 -3.78 -21.49
CA ALA A 87 -17.25 -4.05 -20.42
C ALA A 87 -16.25 -5.16 -20.81
N SER A 88 -14.96 -4.81 -20.88
CA SER A 88 -13.91 -5.78 -21.18
C SER A 88 -13.72 -6.68 -19.94
N TYR A 89 -13.69 -7.99 -20.17
CA TYR A 89 -13.43 -9.01 -19.15
C TYR A 89 -12.27 -9.90 -19.59
N VAL A 90 -11.46 -10.36 -18.64
CA VAL A 90 -10.33 -11.28 -18.89
C VAL A 90 -10.58 -12.58 -18.12
N PRO A 91 -10.41 -13.76 -18.74
CA PRO A 91 -10.56 -15.04 -18.06
C PRO A 91 -9.39 -15.26 -17.09
N ILE A 92 -9.70 -15.67 -15.86
CA ILE A 92 -8.71 -16.02 -14.82
C ILE A 92 -9.17 -17.30 -14.14
N GLU A 93 -8.22 -18.13 -13.74
CA GLU A 93 -8.46 -19.29 -12.89
C GLU A 93 -8.18 -18.95 -11.43
N THR A 94 -9.05 -19.40 -10.53
CA THR A 94 -8.91 -19.16 -9.10
C THR A 94 -7.79 -20.02 -8.51
N SER A 95 -6.69 -19.38 -8.12
CA SER A 95 -5.56 -19.98 -7.39
C SER A 95 -5.75 -19.83 -5.87
N LEU A 96 -4.95 -20.57 -5.09
CA LEU A 96 -4.89 -20.41 -3.63
C LEU A 96 -4.74 -18.93 -3.23
N PRO A 97 -5.47 -18.45 -2.21
CA PRO A 97 -5.18 -17.14 -1.64
C PRO A 97 -3.73 -17.18 -1.10
N MET A 98 -2.92 -16.20 -1.49
CA MET A 98 -1.60 -16.00 -0.90
C MET A 98 -1.78 -15.89 0.61
N GLU A 99 -1.21 -16.82 1.37
CA GLU A 99 -1.11 -16.71 2.83
C GLU A 99 -0.39 -15.40 3.14
N SER A 100 -1.04 -14.51 3.89
CA SER A 100 -0.40 -13.30 4.40
C SER A 100 0.72 -13.72 5.35
N PRO A 101 1.97 -13.24 5.16
CA PRO A 101 3.05 -13.43 6.13
C PRO A 101 2.77 -12.67 7.44
#